data_AF-A0A1Q3RPF5-F1
#
_entry.id   AF-A0A1Q3RPF5-F1
#
_cell.length_a   1.000
_cell.length_b   1.000
_cell.length_c   1.000
_cell.angle_alpha   90.00
_cell.angle_beta   90.00
_cell.angle_gamma   90.00
#
_symmetry.space_group_name_H-M   'P 1'
#
loop_
_entity.id
_entity.type
_entity.pdbx_description
1 polymer ?
#
loop_
_entity_poly.entity_id
_entity_poly.type
_entity_poly.pdbx_seq_one_letter_code
_entity_poly.pdbx_strand_id
1 'polypeptide(L)'
;MAKLTAYMTGLALSIMISINGLLGTATNVFFSNVIYHGVGFILLGVLVGIAGKKAEHKVKFIYFIPGMLGSITILLNNYVMQSIGVTLMVAFTLVGQVLTSLIIDYLGLLGKPKLSITRKQLSGILVMIVGLVVMVI
;
A
#
# COMPACT_ATOMS: atom_id res chain seq x y z
N MET A 1 9.33 -6.58 18.53
CA MET A 1 9.29 -7.18 17.18
C MET A 1 8.33 -6.47 16.23
N ALA A 2 7.01 -6.42 16.48
CA ALA A 2 6.03 -5.87 15.52
C ALA A 2 6.25 -4.41 15.07
N LYS A 3 6.68 -3.51 15.98
CA LYS A 3 6.98 -2.11 15.62
C LYS A 3 8.20 -2.00 14.68
N LEU A 4 9.23 -2.80 14.92
CA LEU A 4 10.43 -2.84 14.10
C LEU A 4 10.13 -3.40 12.70
N THR A 5 9.34 -4.48 12.63
CA THR A 5 8.93 -5.05 11.34
C THR A 5 8.09 -4.06 10.53
N ALA A 6 7.17 -3.32 11.17
CA ALA A 6 6.40 -2.27 10.50
C ALA A 6 7.30 -1.16 9.93
N TYR A 7 8.32 -0.75 10.68
CA TYR A 7 9.30 0.22 10.20
C TYR A 7 10.09 -0.30 8.99
N MET A 8 10.55 -1.56 9.04
CA MET A 8 11.21 -2.21 7.89
C MET A 8 10.30 -2.32 6.66
N THR A 9 9.00 -2.57 6.85
CA THR A 9 8.03 -2.56 5.76
C THR A 9 7.93 -1.18 5.11
N GLY A 10 7.93 -0.11 5.90
CA GLY A 10 7.93 1.27 5.38
C GLY A 10 9.17 1.58 4.55
N LEU A 11 10.37 1.17 5.01
CA LEU A 11 11.62 1.34 4.27
C LEU A 11 11.58 0.57 2.94
N ALA A 12 11.21 -0.71 2.98
CA ALA A 12 11.11 -1.54 1.80
C ALA A 12 10.09 -0.97 0.80
N LEU A 13 8.94 -0.49 1.28
CA LEU A 13 7.92 0.13 0.45
C LEU A 13 8.46 1.41 -0.22
N SER A 14 9.15 2.29 0.51
CA SER A 14 9.68 3.52 -0.07
C SER A 14 10.73 3.25 -1.15
N ILE A 15 11.65 2.30 -0.91
CA ILE A 15 12.65 1.88 -1.91
C ILE A 15 11.95 1.30 -3.13
N MET A 16 10.97 0.42 -2.90
CA MET A 16 10.19 -0.19 -3.96
C MET A 16 9.47 0.84 -4.82
N ILE A 17 8.83 1.87 -4.23
CA ILE A 17 8.10 2.87 -5.02
C ILE A 17 9.08 3.69 -5.85
N SER A 18 10.21 4.10 -5.28
CA SER A 18 11.24 4.84 -6.01
C SER A 18 11.78 4.06 -7.22
N ILE A 19 12.16 2.80 -7.04
CA ILE A 19 12.71 1.96 -8.12
C ILE A 19 11.63 1.68 -9.18
N ASN A 20 10.41 1.36 -8.77
CA ASN A 20 9.32 1.09 -9.71
C ASN A 20 8.90 2.32 -10.51
N GLY A 21 8.96 3.49 -9.89
CA GLY A 21 8.70 4.74 -10.57
C GLY A 21 9.77 5.07 -11.61
N LEU A 22 11.05 4.79 -11.33
CA LEU A 22 12.13 4.89 -12.33
C LEU A 22 11.87 3.96 -13.52
N LEU A 23 11.42 2.73 -13.27
CA LEU A 23 11.00 1.80 -14.32
C LEU A 23 9.82 2.36 -15.13
N GLY A 24 8.85 3.00 -14.45
CA GLY A 24 7.72 3.68 -15.08
C GLY A 24 8.14 4.84 -15.98
N THR A 25 9.17 5.60 -15.60
CA THR A 25 9.75 6.67 -16.43
C THR A 25 10.52 6.10 -17.61
N ALA A 26 11.27 5.01 -17.43
CA ALA A 26 12.07 4.39 -18.48
C ALA A 26 11.23 3.62 -19.53
N THR A 27 9.99 3.26 -19.21
CA THR A 27 9.12 2.45 -20.08
C THR A 27 7.77 3.13 -20.33
N ASN A 28 6.83 2.96 -19.41
CA ASN A 28 5.62 3.75 -19.17
C ASN A 28 4.91 3.16 -17.94
N VAL A 29 3.90 3.87 -17.42
CA VAL A 29 3.19 3.47 -16.20
C VAL A 29 2.46 2.11 -16.31
N PHE A 30 1.98 1.72 -17.50
CA PHE A 30 1.29 0.44 -17.68
C PHE A 30 2.28 -0.72 -17.77
N PHE A 31 3.33 -0.57 -18.58
CA PHE A 31 4.32 -1.62 -18.79
C PHE A 31 5.16 -1.89 -17.53
N SER A 32 5.55 -0.84 -16.80
CA SER A 32 6.19 -0.99 -15.49
C SER A 32 5.31 -1.75 -14.49
N ASN A 33 4.00 -1.50 -14.49
CA ASN A 33 3.06 -2.23 -13.63
C ASN A 33 2.96 -3.72 -14.00
N VAL A 34 2.99 -4.05 -15.29
CA VAL A 34 3.04 -5.45 -15.75
C VAL A 34 4.33 -6.13 -15.28
N ILE A 35 5.49 -5.49 -15.44
CA ILE A 35 6.77 -6.02 -14.94
C ILE A 35 6.73 -6.20 -13.42
N TYR A 36 6.27 -5.19 -12.69
CA TYR A 36 6.17 -5.21 -11.23
C TYR A 36 5.39 -6.43 -10.74
N HIS A 37 4.19 -6.65 -11.28
CA HIS A 37 3.36 -7.79 -10.90
C HIS A 37 3.90 -9.12 -11.45
N GLY A 38 4.48 -9.14 -12.64
CA GLY A 38 5.06 -10.33 -13.24
C GLY A 38 6.23 -10.89 -12.43
N VAL A 39 7.19 -10.03 -12.05
CA VAL A 39 8.32 -10.43 -11.20
C VAL A 39 7.84 -10.92 -9.83
N GLY A 40 6.89 -10.20 -9.21
CA GLY A 40 6.30 -10.60 -7.94
C GLY A 40 5.57 -11.95 -8.02
N PHE A 41 4.81 -12.19 -9.10
CA PHE A 41 4.10 -13.44 -9.35
C PHE A 41 5.07 -14.62 -9.50
N ILE A 42 6.14 -14.46 -10.29
CA ILE A 42 7.16 -15.50 -10.48
C ILE A 42 7.82 -15.86 -9.15
N LEU A 43 8.28 -14.85 -8.39
CA LEU A 43 8.92 -15.05 -7.09
C LEU A 43 7.99 -15.78 -6.12
N LEU A 44 6.76 -15.31 -5.98
CA LEU A 44 5.79 -15.92 -5.06
C LEU A 44 5.39 -17.32 -5.52
N GLY A 45 5.28 -17.57 -6.82
CA GLY A 45 5.02 -18.89 -7.38
C GLY A 45 6.10 -19.91 -7.00
N VAL A 46 7.37 -19.54 -7.11
CA VAL A 46 8.51 -20.37 -6.68
C VAL A 46 8.45 -20.65 -5.17
N LEU A 47 8.21 -19.62 -4.35
CA LEU A 47 8.13 -19.77 -2.90
C LEU A 47 6.98 -20.67 -2.45
N VAL A 48 5.81 -20.55 -3.10
CA VAL A 48 4.67 -21.45 -2.86
C VAL A 48 5.00 -22.89 -3.25
N GLY A 49 5.67 -23.08 -4.39
CA GLY A 49 6.13 -24.39 -4.84
C GLY A 49 7.07 -25.07 -3.84
N ILE A 50 8.04 -24.32 -3.30
CA ILE A 50 8.97 -24.81 -2.25
C ILE A 50 8.23 -25.10 -0.95
N ALA A 51 7.28 -24.24 -0.55
CA ALA A 51 6.55 -24.41 0.71
C ALA A 51 5.60 -25.63 0.70
N GLY A 52 5.26 -26.17 -0.47
CA GLY A 52 4.40 -27.36 -0.61
C GLY A 52 2.97 -27.17 -0.10
N LYS A 53 2.52 -25.92 0.12
CA LYS A 53 1.20 -25.63 0.66
C LYS A 53 0.15 -25.65 -0.45
N LYS A 54 -0.87 -26.50 -0.29
CA LYS A 54 -2.03 -26.51 -1.18
C LYS A 54 -3.01 -25.39 -0.79
N ALA A 55 -3.54 -24.70 -1.78
CA ALA A 55 -4.61 -23.73 -1.58
C ALA A 55 -5.94 -24.43 -1.31
N GLU A 56 -6.80 -23.83 -0.50
CA GLU A 56 -8.19 -24.28 -0.35
C GLU A 56 -8.98 -24.00 -1.63
N HIS A 57 -9.82 -24.95 -2.05
CA HIS A 57 -10.52 -24.89 -3.33
C HIS A 57 -11.71 -23.91 -3.38
N LYS A 58 -12.08 -23.27 -2.27
CA LYS A 58 -13.23 -22.35 -2.19
C LYS A 58 -12.80 -20.99 -1.66
N VAL A 59 -12.33 -20.14 -2.58
CA VAL A 59 -11.98 -18.75 -2.28
C VAL A 59 -13.16 -17.84 -2.69
N LYS A 60 -13.65 -17.03 -1.76
CA LYS A 60 -14.68 -16.02 -2.07
C LYS A 60 -14.12 -14.95 -3.00
N PHE A 61 -14.92 -14.47 -3.95
CA PHE A 61 -14.50 -13.46 -4.93
C PHE A 61 -13.96 -12.16 -4.28
N ILE A 62 -14.47 -11.79 -3.08
CA ILE A 62 -13.98 -10.63 -2.34
C ILE A 62 -12.48 -10.67 -2.04
N TYR A 63 -11.86 -11.85 -1.98
CA TYR A 63 -10.43 -12.01 -1.73
C TYR A 63 -9.55 -11.73 -2.96
N PHE A 64 -10.14 -11.48 -4.13
CA PHE A 64 -9.42 -11.02 -5.32
C PHE A 64 -9.29 -9.48 -5.37
N ILE A 65 -10.15 -8.76 -4.65
CA ILE A 65 -10.13 -7.29 -4.58
C ILE A 65 -8.77 -6.72 -4.16
N PRO A 66 -8.06 -7.27 -3.15
CA PRO A 66 -6.74 -6.76 -2.78
C PRO A 66 -5.72 -6.79 -3.92
N GLY A 67 -5.77 -7.82 -4.78
CA GLY A 67 -4.91 -7.89 -5.97
C GLY A 67 -5.23 -6.78 -6.97
N MET A 68 -6.51 -6.56 -7.26
CA MET A 68 -6.96 -5.47 -8.14
C MET A 68 -6.58 -4.09 -7.60
N LEU A 69 -6.88 -3.82 -6.31
CA LEU A 69 -6.55 -2.55 -5.67
C LEU A 69 -5.03 -2.33 -5.57
N GLY A 70 -4.25 -3.39 -5.34
CA GLY A 70 -2.80 -3.35 -5.37
C GLY A 70 -2.29 -2.88 -6.73
N SER A 71 -2.80 -3.46 -7.82
CA SER A 71 -2.42 -3.06 -9.18
C SER A 71 -2.80 -1.64 -9.55
N ILE A 72 -3.97 -1.18 -9.10
CA ILE A 72 -4.40 0.22 -9.29
C ILE A 72 -3.49 1.15 -8.48
N THR A 73 -3.15 0.78 -7.26
CA THR A 73 -2.33 1.59 -6.35
C THR A 73 -0.92 1.79 -6.91
N ILE A 74 -0.27 0.74 -7.44
CA ILE A 74 1.07 0.86 -8.04
C ILE A 74 1.05 1.72 -9.30
N LEU A 75 0.01 1.57 -10.14
CA LEU A 75 -0.19 2.42 -11.31
C LEU A 75 -0.32 3.90 -10.91
N LEU A 76 -1.19 4.20 -9.93
CA LEU A 76 -1.39 5.56 -9.43
C LEU A 76 -0.13 6.12 -8.76
N ASN A 77 0.60 5.32 -7.99
CA ASN A 77 1.86 5.72 -7.38
C ASN A 77 2.86 6.15 -8.44
N ASN A 78 3.04 5.37 -9.52
CA ASN A 78 3.97 5.74 -10.60
C ASN A 78 3.57 7.07 -11.25
N TYR A 79 2.27 7.27 -11.53
CA TYR A 79 1.76 8.51 -12.10
C TYR A 79 1.99 9.72 -11.18
N VAL A 80 1.61 9.60 -9.90
CA VAL A 80 1.74 10.68 -8.92
C VAL A 80 3.21 10.97 -8.62
N MET A 81 4.05 9.93 -8.50
CA MET A 81 5.48 10.09 -8.28
C MET A 81 6.16 10.90 -9.39
N GLN A 82 5.81 10.65 -10.66
CA GLN A 82 6.31 11.43 -11.79
C GLN A 82 5.85 12.90 -11.74
N SER A 83 4.74 13.18 -11.06
CA SER A 83 4.14 14.52 -10.98
C SER A 83 4.65 15.36 -9.80
N ILE A 84 4.75 14.76 -8.59
CA ILE A 84 5.07 15.48 -7.33
C ILE A 84 6.24 14.87 -6.54
N GLY A 85 6.91 13.86 -7.10
CA GLY A 85 8.02 13.15 -6.45
C GLY A 85 7.58 12.13 -5.40
N VAL A 86 8.53 11.29 -4.98
CA VAL A 86 8.29 10.17 -4.03
C VAL A 86 7.86 10.68 -2.66
N THR A 87 8.54 11.71 -2.14
CA THR A 87 8.33 12.19 -0.76
C THR A 87 6.89 12.63 -0.51
N LEU A 88 6.34 13.50 -1.37
CA LEU A 88 4.96 13.97 -1.24
C LEU A 88 3.96 12.85 -1.49
N MET A 89 4.21 11.99 -2.49
CA MET A 89 3.35 10.83 -2.76
C MET A 89 3.27 9.88 -1.55
N VAL A 90 4.39 9.56 -0.89
CA VAL A 90 4.38 8.74 0.33
C VAL A 90 3.60 9.43 1.46
N ALA A 91 3.79 10.74 1.64
CA ALA A 91 3.08 11.49 2.69
C ALA A 91 1.56 11.49 2.48
N PHE A 92 1.08 11.80 1.26
CA PHE A 92 -0.34 11.76 0.91
C PHE A 92 -0.93 10.36 1.06
N THR A 93 -0.24 9.33 0.55
CA THR A 93 -0.72 7.94 0.63
C THR A 93 -0.80 7.45 2.07
N LEU A 94 0.16 7.81 2.93
CA LEU A 94 0.13 7.45 4.35
C LEU A 94 -1.06 8.07 5.09
N VAL A 95 -1.34 9.36 4.86
CA VAL A 95 -2.52 10.01 5.45
C VAL A 95 -3.81 9.34 4.96
N GLY A 96 -3.93 9.07 3.65
CA GLY A 96 -5.08 8.38 3.08
C GLY A 96 -5.29 6.97 3.64
N GLN A 97 -4.20 6.20 3.82
CA GLN A 97 -4.25 4.86 4.42
C GLN A 97 -4.73 4.90 5.87
N VAL A 98 -4.21 5.83 6.68
CA VAL A 98 -4.62 5.96 8.09
C VAL A 98 -6.09 6.37 8.20
N LEU A 99 -6.54 7.35 7.42
CA LEU A 99 -7.95 7.77 7.44
C LEU A 99 -8.89 6.64 7.01
N THR A 100 -8.56 5.95 5.91
CA THR A 100 -9.39 4.86 5.37
C THR A 100 -9.44 3.67 6.32
N SER A 101 -8.30 3.28 6.90
CA SER A 101 -8.26 2.19 7.89
C SER A 101 -9.08 2.52 9.14
N LEU A 102 -9.03 3.75 9.62
CA LEU A 102 -9.84 4.19 10.76
C LEU A 102 -11.34 4.10 10.45
N ILE A 103 -11.77 4.51 9.25
CA ILE A 103 -13.17 4.40 8.82
C ILE A 103 -13.61 2.93 8.75
N ILE A 104 -12.79 2.05 8.15
CA ILE A 104 -13.05 0.61 8.07
C ILE A 104 -13.23 0.00 9.47
N ASP A 105 -12.30 0.31 10.38
CA ASP A 105 -12.26 -0.23 11.73
C ASP A 105 -13.41 0.34 12.61
N TYR A 106 -13.75 1.61 12.45
CA TYR A 106 -14.87 2.25 13.16
C TYR A 106 -16.23 1.70 12.74
N LEU A 107 -16.43 1.52 11.43
CA LEU A 107 -17.66 0.96 10.88
C LEU A 107 -17.76 -0.57 11.11
N GLY A 108 -16.65 -1.23 11.47
CA GLY A 108 -16.60 -2.69 11.63
C GLY A 108 -16.75 -3.42 10.29
N LEU A 109 -16.28 -2.80 9.20
CA LEU A 109 -16.34 -3.41 7.88
C LEU A 109 -15.46 -4.67 7.83
N LEU A 110 -15.72 -5.54 6.85
CA LEU A 110 -14.97 -6.78 6.63
C LEU A 110 -15.07 -7.81 7.77
N GLY A 111 -16.14 -7.73 8.57
CA GLY A 111 -16.41 -8.68 9.66
C GLY A 111 -15.51 -8.48 10.89
N LYS A 112 -14.84 -7.33 11.00
CA LYS A 112 -14.05 -6.97 12.18
C LYS A 112 -14.95 -6.37 13.28
N PRO A 113 -14.62 -6.59 14.56
CA PRO A 113 -15.28 -5.88 15.66
C PRO A 113 -15.05 -4.38 15.53
N LYS A 114 -16.12 -3.59 15.75
CA LYS A 114 -16.06 -2.13 15.72
C LYS A 114 -15.06 -1.62 16.76
N LEU A 115 -14.11 -0.82 16.32
CA LEU A 115 -13.11 -0.20 17.19
C LEU A 115 -13.57 1.21 17.58
N SER A 116 -13.45 1.54 18.88
CA SER A 116 -13.70 2.89 19.36
C SER A 116 -12.54 3.81 18.99
N ILE A 117 -12.83 4.89 18.27
CA ILE A 117 -11.84 5.92 17.97
C ILE A 117 -11.50 6.70 19.24
N THR A 118 -10.22 6.75 19.59
CA THR A 118 -9.75 7.52 20.75
C THR A 118 -9.40 8.95 20.36
N ARG A 119 -9.55 9.90 21.30
CA ARG A 119 -9.13 11.30 21.09
C ARG A 119 -7.65 11.43 20.73
N LYS A 120 -6.79 10.54 21.28
CA LYS A 120 -5.35 10.51 20.99
C LYS A 120 -5.04 10.13 19.54
N GLN A 121 -5.80 9.20 18.96
CA GLN A 121 -5.65 8.83 17.54
C GLN A 121 -6.05 10.00 16.64
N LEU A 122 -7.17 10.67 16.95
CA LEU A 122 -7.61 11.85 16.20
C LEU A 122 -6.60 12.99 16.25
N SER A 123 -6.00 13.27 17.42
CA SER A 123 -4.95 14.28 17.51
C SER A 123 -3.70 13.90 16.72
N GLY A 124 -3.31 12.63 16.70
CA GLY A 124 -2.18 12.17 15.89
C GLY A 124 -2.44 12.32 14.39
N ILE A 125 -3.65 12.01 13.93
CA ILE A 125 -4.08 12.20 12.54
C ILE A 125 -4.08 13.68 12.17
N LEU A 126 -4.58 14.56 13.05
CA LEU A 126 -4.55 16.00 12.84
C LEU A 126 -3.12 16.50 12.63
N VAL A 127 -2.18 16.07 13.48
CA VAL A 127 -0.75 16.42 13.35
C VAL A 127 -0.16 15.92 12.02
N MET A 128 -0.49 14.70 11.59
CA MET A 128 -0.05 14.18 10.28
C MET A 128 -0.59 15.02 9.12
N ILE A 129 -1.86 15.44 9.17
CA ILE A 129 -2.46 16.29 8.14
C ILE A 129 -1.80 17.67 8.13
N VAL A 130 -1.58 18.28 9.30
CA VAL A 130 -0.88 19.58 9.39
C VAL A 130 0.54 19.46 8.82
N GLY A 131 1.28 18.40 9.17
CA GLY A 131 2.61 18.15 8.62
C GLY A 131 2.59 18.02 7.09
N LEU A 132 1.62 17.29 6.54
CA LEU A 132 1.43 17.17 5.09
C LEU A 132 1.13 18.53 4.44
N VAL A 133 0.25 19.34 5.03
CA VAL A 133 -0.05 20.69 4.52
C VAL A 133 1.21 21.57 4.49
N VAL A 134 2.02 21.53 5.54
CA VAL A 134 3.29 22.27 5.59
C VAL A 134 4.27 21.78 4.53
N MET A 135 4.30 20.49 4.20
CA MET A 135 5.17 19.97 3.14
C MET A 135 4.75 20.39 1.72
N VAL A 136 3.47 20.74 1.54
CA VAL A 136 2.88 21.06 0.24
C VAL A 136 2.96 22.55 -0.09
N ILE A 137 2.92 23.41 0.92
CA ILE A 137 3.04 24.87 0.80
C ILE A 137 4.51 25.24 0.55
#